data_AF-A0A355G865-F1
#
_entry.id   AF-A0A355G865-F1
#
_cell.length_a   1.000
_cell.length_b   1.000
_cell.length_c   1.000
_cell.angle_alpha   90.00
_cell.angle_beta   90.00
_cell.angle_gamma   90.00
#
_symmetry.space_group_name_H-M   'P 1'
#
loop_
_entity.id
_entity.type
_entity.pdbx_description
1 polymer ?
#
loop_
_entity_poly.entity_id
_entity_poly.type
_entity_poly.pdbx_seq_one_letter_code
_entity_poly.pdbx_strand_id
1 'polypeptide(L)'
;GCQSETAETEQQAKERAAIEPSDTGIRPEFVDLWPEQKSEFVYRNGRDAKELAILETLGGGTAVFDYDRDGELDLFYTGGGTFEGQTTRGYPSILLRQEGEWKFRDRTGQAGMELAAFYSNGCSAGDYDNDGFQDLIVTGYGGSIFWRNMGDGTFEETSVEAGLRDCFWGSSAGWGDLNGDGLLDLYLAQYADWSFENHPECQLTPGVPDVCSPHSFKGVRDLVFYNRGDGTFYDASDEAGLVPEGKGLGVIMADLDNDNDLDVYVCNDAVENFLYLNDGRGKLEEVGIINGAAVDDRATPNGSMGVDILDYNLDGLPDLW
;
A
#
# COMPACT_ATOMS: atom_id res chain seq x y z
N GLY A 1 -27.20 10.47 42.47
CA GLY A 1 -28.19 9.59 41.80
C GLY A 1 -27.94 9.72 40.32
N CYS A 2 -27.82 8.66 39.53
CA CYS A 2 -28.22 7.27 39.74
C CYS A 2 -27.04 6.33 39.51
N GLN A 3 -26.86 5.37 40.42
CA GLN A 3 -26.37 4.04 40.07
C GLN A 3 -27.58 3.27 39.53
N SER A 4 -27.43 2.60 38.40
CA SER A 4 -28.05 1.29 38.12
C SER A 4 -27.49 0.76 36.81
N GLU A 5 -26.22 0.33 36.83
CA GLU A 5 -25.81 -0.76 35.95
C GLU A 5 -26.55 -1.99 36.46
N THR A 6 -27.50 -2.46 35.66
CA THR A 6 -28.31 -3.63 35.91
C THR A 6 -27.41 -4.87 35.93
N ALA A 7 -27.57 -5.71 36.96
CA ALA A 7 -26.85 -6.97 37.16
C ALA A 7 -26.96 -7.99 36.00
N GLU A 8 -27.72 -7.67 34.93
CA GLU A 8 -27.81 -8.46 33.70
C GLU A 8 -26.53 -8.38 32.84
N THR A 9 -25.78 -7.27 32.88
CA THR A 9 -24.53 -7.13 32.09
C THR A 9 -23.37 -7.93 32.68
N GLU A 10 -23.31 -8.10 34.01
CA GLU A 10 -22.28 -8.92 34.67
C GLU A 10 -22.50 -10.43 34.46
N GLN A 11 -23.74 -10.85 34.18
CA GLN A 11 -24.07 -12.26 33.99
C GLN A 11 -23.85 -12.71 32.54
N GLN A 12 -24.05 -11.83 31.55
CA GLN A 12 -23.65 -12.10 30.15
C GLN A 12 -22.12 -12.02 29.94
N ALA A 13 -21.39 -11.23 30.73
CA ALA A 13 -19.93 -11.22 30.72
C ALA A 13 -19.29 -12.50 31.29
N LYS A 14 -20.05 -13.31 32.05
CA LYS A 14 -19.55 -14.54 32.71
C LYS A 14 -19.69 -15.82 31.89
N GLU A 15 -20.28 -15.77 30.70
CA GLU A 15 -20.42 -16.92 29.80
C GLU A 15 -19.63 -16.78 28.48
N ARG A 16 -18.71 -15.81 28.36
CA ARG A 16 -17.58 -16.00 27.44
C ARG A 16 -16.63 -16.98 28.10
N ALA A 17 -16.79 -18.26 27.77
CA ALA A 17 -15.76 -19.25 28.08
C ALA A 17 -14.43 -18.67 27.62
N ALA A 18 -13.52 -18.42 28.56
CA ALA A 18 -12.15 -18.09 28.21
C ALA A 18 -11.69 -19.22 27.28
N ILE A 19 -11.43 -18.89 26.02
CA ILE A 19 -10.71 -19.78 25.13
C ILE A 19 -9.32 -19.83 25.75
N GLU A 20 -9.10 -20.81 26.64
CA GLU A 20 -7.73 -21.11 27.05
C GLU A 20 -6.98 -21.43 25.77
N PRO A 21 -5.82 -20.78 25.50
CA PRO A 21 -5.05 -21.07 24.31
C PRO A 21 -4.84 -22.58 24.28
N SER A 22 -5.40 -23.26 23.29
CA SER A 22 -5.13 -24.68 23.12
C SER A 22 -3.63 -24.77 22.93
N ASP A 23 -2.93 -25.40 23.87
CA ASP A 23 -1.52 -25.77 23.72
C ASP A 23 -1.45 -26.80 22.60
N THR A 24 -1.53 -26.33 21.35
CA THR A 24 -1.45 -27.14 20.13
C THR A 24 -0.04 -27.70 19.97
N GLY A 25 0.91 -27.32 20.82
CA GLY A 25 2.32 -27.65 20.70
C GLY A 25 2.99 -27.03 19.47
N ILE A 26 2.26 -26.24 18.67
CA ILE A 26 2.80 -25.54 17.51
C ILE A 26 3.50 -24.29 18.01
N ARG A 27 4.83 -24.34 18.03
CA ARG A 27 5.66 -23.15 18.28
C ARG A 27 6.17 -22.68 16.91
N PRO A 28 5.79 -21.48 16.45
CA PRO A 28 6.39 -20.94 15.24
C PRO A 28 7.88 -20.76 15.46
N GLU A 29 8.68 -21.37 14.60
CA GLU A 29 10.12 -21.14 14.53
C GLU A 29 10.38 -20.17 13.39
N PHE A 30 10.90 -18.99 13.73
CA PHE A 30 11.35 -18.01 12.75
C PHE A 30 12.81 -18.31 12.43
N VAL A 31 13.08 -18.63 11.16
CA VAL A 31 14.43 -18.93 10.67
C VAL A 31 14.82 -17.87 9.66
N ASP A 32 15.97 -17.24 9.87
CA ASP A 32 16.56 -16.32 8.91
C ASP A 32 17.29 -17.12 7.82
N LEU A 33 16.71 -17.15 6.61
CA LEU A 33 17.27 -17.84 5.45
C LEU A 33 18.21 -16.93 4.63
N TRP A 34 18.20 -15.61 4.89
CA TRP A 34 18.91 -14.63 4.07
C TRP A 34 20.44 -14.71 4.10
N PRO A 35 21.12 -15.05 5.24
CA PRO A 35 22.58 -15.15 5.29
C PRO A 35 23.20 -16.09 4.25
N GLU A 36 22.46 -17.10 3.81
CA GLU A 36 22.90 -18.11 2.85
C GLU A 36 22.61 -17.73 1.39
N GLN A 37 21.82 -16.67 1.15
CA GLN A 37 21.27 -16.31 -0.17
C GLN A 37 21.41 -14.83 -0.53
N LYS A 38 22.40 -14.16 0.06
CA LYS A 38 22.55 -12.71 -0.02
C LYS A 38 22.48 -12.19 -1.46
N SER A 39 21.48 -11.36 -1.73
CA SER A 39 21.47 -10.44 -2.86
C SER A 39 22.33 -9.21 -2.53
N GLU A 40 22.98 -8.62 -3.54
CA GLU A 40 23.65 -7.31 -3.41
C GLU A 40 22.66 -6.15 -3.44
N PHE A 41 21.39 -6.43 -3.76
CA PHE A 41 20.33 -5.44 -3.79
C PHE A 41 20.09 -4.81 -2.41
N VAL A 42 19.99 -3.48 -2.39
CA VAL A 42 19.65 -2.69 -1.21
C VAL A 42 18.76 -1.55 -1.65
N TYR A 43 17.59 -1.40 -1.02
CA TYR A 43 16.76 -0.21 -1.16
C TYR A 43 17.55 1.03 -0.75
N ARG A 44 17.52 2.08 -1.58
CA ARG A 44 18.20 3.34 -1.25
C ARG A 44 17.21 4.49 -1.23
N ASN A 45 17.09 5.11 -0.06
CA ASN A 45 16.22 6.26 0.14
C ASN A 45 16.88 7.62 -0.20
N GLY A 46 18.06 7.63 -0.82
CA GLY A 46 18.71 8.89 -1.21
C GLY A 46 19.40 9.68 -0.08
N ARG A 47 19.37 9.20 1.18
CA ARG A 47 19.98 9.85 2.37
C ARG A 47 21.40 10.38 2.20
N ASP A 48 22.18 9.78 1.30
CA ASP A 48 23.57 10.15 1.04
C ASP A 48 23.69 11.54 0.40
N ALA A 49 22.62 12.02 -0.25
CA ALA A 49 22.53 13.37 -0.83
C ALA A 49 22.38 14.47 0.24
N LYS A 50 21.87 14.12 1.43
CA LYS A 50 21.67 15.04 2.57
C LYS A 50 20.72 16.20 2.26
N GLU A 51 19.68 15.93 1.47
CA GLU A 51 18.64 16.92 1.18
C GLU A 51 17.73 17.15 2.40
N LEU A 52 17.65 16.20 3.34
CA LEU A 52 16.72 16.21 4.46
C LEU A 52 15.25 16.36 4.01
N ALA A 53 14.94 15.77 2.86
CA ALA A 53 13.62 15.78 2.26
C ALA A 53 12.72 14.73 2.90
N ILE A 54 11.43 15.05 3.01
CA ILE A 54 10.43 14.09 3.49
C ILE A 54 10.40 12.82 2.62
N LEU A 55 10.76 12.92 1.34
CA LEU A 55 10.93 11.77 0.44
C LEU A 55 11.90 10.71 0.97
N GLU A 56 12.94 11.12 1.72
CA GLU A 56 13.93 10.21 2.32
C GLU A 56 13.37 9.39 3.50
N THR A 57 12.18 9.73 4.00
CA THR A 57 11.58 9.09 5.18
C THR A 57 10.77 7.85 4.83
N LEU A 58 10.33 7.71 3.59
CA LEU A 58 9.54 6.56 3.16
C LEU A 58 10.45 5.38 2.79
N GLY A 59 9.94 4.18 3.07
CA GLY A 59 10.57 2.92 2.70
C GLY A 59 10.23 2.47 1.28
N GLY A 60 10.68 1.25 0.99
CA GLY A 60 10.34 0.51 -0.22
C GLY A 60 9.34 -0.60 0.07
N GLY A 61 8.36 -0.75 -0.80
CA GLY A 61 7.37 -1.82 -0.83
C GLY A 61 7.90 -3.09 -1.47
N THR A 62 7.20 -4.18 -1.19
CA THR A 62 7.49 -5.53 -1.69
C THR A 62 6.20 -6.16 -2.17
N ALA A 63 6.25 -6.82 -3.33
CA ALA A 63 5.18 -7.70 -3.79
C ALA A 63 5.63 -9.16 -3.69
N VAL A 64 4.71 -10.03 -3.27
CA VAL A 64 4.92 -11.48 -3.16
C VAL A 64 3.86 -12.16 -4.01
N PHE A 65 4.26 -12.82 -5.08
CA PHE A 65 3.35 -13.34 -6.10
C PHE A 65 4.03 -14.42 -6.96
N ASP A 66 3.25 -15.28 -7.62
CA ASP A 66 3.75 -16.37 -8.47
C ASP A 66 3.70 -15.91 -9.94
N TYR A 67 4.76 -15.23 -10.41
CA TYR A 67 4.66 -14.49 -11.68
C TYR A 67 4.72 -15.39 -12.90
N ASP A 68 5.27 -16.61 -12.77
CA ASP A 68 5.37 -17.57 -13.87
C ASP A 68 4.52 -18.83 -13.69
N ARG A 69 3.70 -18.86 -12.63
CA ARG A 69 2.71 -19.90 -12.32
C ARG A 69 3.33 -21.27 -12.07
N ASP A 70 4.53 -21.32 -11.49
CA ASP A 70 5.19 -22.56 -11.13
C ASP A 70 4.74 -23.11 -9.76
N GLY A 71 3.89 -22.37 -9.04
CA GLY A 71 3.35 -22.71 -7.73
C GLY A 71 4.22 -22.27 -6.57
N GLU A 72 5.32 -21.55 -6.84
CA GLU A 72 6.21 -20.95 -5.87
C GLU A 72 6.01 -19.43 -5.81
N LEU A 73 6.23 -18.82 -4.63
CA LEU A 73 6.06 -17.37 -4.49
C LEU A 73 7.39 -16.66 -4.76
N ASP A 74 7.36 -15.73 -5.71
CA ASP A 74 8.46 -14.87 -6.08
C ASP A 74 8.37 -13.52 -5.33
N LEU A 75 9.47 -12.76 -5.38
CA LEU A 75 9.60 -11.50 -4.67
C LEU A 75 9.97 -10.37 -5.63
N PHE A 76 9.25 -9.25 -5.53
CA PHE A 76 9.65 -8.00 -6.16
C PHE A 76 9.92 -6.93 -5.11
N TYR A 77 11.02 -6.21 -5.24
CA TYR A 77 11.37 -5.09 -4.36
C TYR A 77 11.57 -3.80 -5.14
N THR A 78 10.95 -2.73 -4.68
CA THR A 78 11.18 -1.36 -5.17
C THR A 78 12.61 -0.90 -4.91
N GLY A 79 13.20 -0.10 -5.81
CA GLY A 79 14.60 0.33 -5.72
C GLY A 79 14.88 1.60 -4.92
N GLY A 80 13.87 2.47 -4.74
CA GLY A 80 14.06 3.79 -4.16
C GLY A 80 14.62 4.80 -5.16
N GLY A 81 15.46 5.72 -4.68
CA GLY A 81 16.06 6.75 -5.51
C GLY A 81 17.11 7.61 -4.80
N THR A 82 17.53 8.66 -5.50
CA THR A 82 18.48 9.68 -5.02
C THR A 82 18.12 11.04 -5.57
N PHE A 83 18.79 12.08 -5.09
CA PHE A 83 18.68 13.44 -5.59
C PHE A 83 19.88 13.77 -6.49
N GLU A 84 19.62 14.46 -7.59
CA GLU A 84 20.61 15.00 -8.52
C GLU A 84 20.31 16.51 -8.72
N GLY A 85 20.93 17.34 -7.89
CA GLY A 85 20.55 18.76 -7.81
C GLY A 85 19.13 18.93 -7.30
N GLN A 86 18.30 19.72 -7.98
CA GLN A 86 16.89 19.92 -7.65
C GLN A 86 15.95 18.94 -8.39
N THR A 87 16.44 17.73 -8.67
CA THR A 87 15.65 16.66 -9.30
C THR A 87 15.90 15.34 -8.59
N THR A 88 15.02 14.37 -8.82
CA THR A 88 15.15 13.00 -8.30
C THR A 88 15.50 12.04 -9.42
N ARG A 89 16.19 10.96 -9.07
CA ARG A 89 16.52 9.85 -9.96
C ARG A 89 16.18 8.53 -9.30
N GLY A 90 15.53 7.63 -10.03
CA GLY A 90 15.24 6.28 -9.58
C GLY A 90 16.47 5.38 -9.46
N TYR A 91 16.37 4.39 -8.58
CA TYR A 91 17.23 3.20 -8.61
C TYR A 91 16.44 1.98 -9.11
N PRO A 92 17.11 1.01 -9.76
CA PRO A 92 16.45 -0.20 -10.25
C PRO A 92 15.77 -0.98 -9.12
N SER A 93 14.56 -1.46 -9.40
CA SER A 93 13.90 -2.51 -8.63
C SER A 93 14.53 -3.87 -8.94
N ILE A 94 14.17 -4.91 -8.18
CA ILE A 94 14.61 -6.29 -8.43
C ILE A 94 13.44 -7.26 -8.40
N LEU A 95 13.40 -8.19 -9.36
CA LEU A 95 12.55 -9.37 -9.36
C LEU A 95 13.40 -10.60 -9.03
N LEU A 96 13.05 -11.30 -7.97
CA LEU A 96 13.69 -12.51 -7.47
C LEU A 96 12.74 -13.70 -7.63
N ARG A 97 13.09 -14.62 -8.53
CA ARG A 97 12.33 -15.86 -8.74
C ARG A 97 12.74 -16.93 -7.73
N GLN A 98 11.79 -17.63 -7.12
CA GLN A 98 12.06 -18.82 -6.33
C GLN A 98 12.52 -19.99 -7.24
N GLU A 99 13.49 -20.77 -6.80
CA GLU A 99 14.02 -21.98 -7.48
C GLU A 99 13.99 -23.21 -6.55
N GLY A 100 12.96 -23.31 -5.72
CA GLY A 100 12.77 -24.34 -4.70
C GLY A 100 13.53 -24.11 -3.40
N GLU A 101 13.05 -24.71 -2.31
CA GLU A 101 13.66 -24.64 -0.97
C GLU A 101 13.96 -23.19 -0.51
N TRP A 102 13.08 -22.25 -0.87
CA TRP A 102 13.22 -20.82 -0.58
C TRP A 102 14.50 -20.20 -1.15
N LYS A 103 15.07 -20.76 -2.23
CA LYS A 103 16.24 -20.20 -2.93
C LYS A 103 15.81 -19.22 -3.99
N PHE A 104 16.38 -18.02 -3.98
CA PHE A 104 16.00 -16.96 -4.92
C PHE A 104 17.08 -16.65 -5.94
N ARG A 105 16.67 -16.31 -7.17
CA ARG A 105 17.56 -15.81 -8.23
C ARG A 105 17.00 -14.55 -8.88
N ASP A 106 17.88 -13.57 -9.09
CA ASP A 106 17.57 -12.38 -9.86
C ASP A 106 17.18 -12.73 -11.31
N ARG A 107 15.97 -12.31 -11.67
CA ARG A 107 15.39 -12.42 -13.01
C ARG A 107 15.06 -11.08 -13.65
N THR A 108 15.42 -9.96 -13.02
CA THR A 108 15.02 -8.61 -13.44
C THR A 108 15.35 -8.34 -14.91
N GLY A 109 16.59 -8.61 -15.33
CA GLY A 109 17.03 -8.39 -16.71
C GLY A 109 16.43 -9.38 -17.71
N GLN A 110 16.23 -10.64 -17.30
CA GLN A 110 15.55 -11.64 -18.15
C GLN A 110 14.07 -11.34 -18.33
N ALA A 111 13.44 -10.77 -17.31
CA ALA A 111 12.03 -10.39 -17.29
C ALA A 111 11.77 -9.04 -17.97
N GLY A 112 12.80 -8.25 -18.30
CA GLY A 112 12.67 -6.96 -18.96
C GLY A 112 12.33 -5.78 -18.03
N MET A 113 12.47 -5.96 -16.71
CA MET A 113 12.02 -4.99 -15.69
C MET A 113 13.13 -4.04 -15.20
N GLU A 114 14.07 -3.66 -16.07
CA GLU A 114 15.26 -2.88 -15.69
C GLU A 114 15.01 -1.37 -15.58
N LEU A 115 13.82 -0.89 -16.00
CA LEU A 115 13.50 0.53 -16.03
C LEU A 115 13.39 1.12 -14.63
N ALA A 116 14.14 2.20 -14.38
CA ALA A 116 14.15 2.95 -13.12
C ALA A 116 13.83 4.44 -13.38
N ALA A 117 12.61 4.74 -13.82
CA ALA A 117 12.26 6.06 -14.32
C ALA A 117 12.09 7.14 -13.22
N PHE A 118 11.74 6.75 -12.00
CA PHE A 118 11.40 7.66 -10.90
C PHE A 118 11.82 7.07 -9.55
N TYR A 119 11.70 7.87 -8.48
CA TYR A 119 12.03 7.42 -7.12
C TYR A 119 10.89 6.52 -6.61
N SER A 120 11.12 5.21 -6.56
CA SER A 120 10.07 4.23 -6.22
C SER A 120 9.85 4.05 -4.71
N ASN A 121 8.59 3.85 -4.32
CA ASN A 121 8.16 3.62 -2.94
C ASN A 121 7.28 2.37 -2.83
N GLY A 122 6.14 2.30 -3.52
CA GLY A 122 5.20 1.19 -3.40
C GLY A 122 5.23 0.24 -4.59
N CYS A 123 4.68 -0.95 -4.41
CA CYS A 123 4.33 -1.84 -5.51
C CYS A 123 3.15 -2.73 -5.12
N SER A 124 2.39 -3.21 -6.10
CA SER A 124 1.24 -4.10 -5.88
C SER A 124 1.01 -4.98 -7.11
N ALA A 125 0.70 -6.25 -6.90
CA ALA A 125 0.49 -7.23 -7.97
C ALA A 125 -0.99 -7.57 -8.12
N GLY A 126 -1.48 -7.68 -9.36
CA GLY A 126 -2.88 -7.96 -9.69
C GLY A 126 -3.04 -8.34 -11.16
N ASP A 127 -3.93 -9.30 -11.44
CA ASP A 127 -4.24 -9.79 -12.80
C ASP A 127 -5.34 -8.89 -13.41
N TYR A 128 -4.96 -7.74 -13.94
CA TYR A 128 -5.93 -6.71 -14.35
C TYR A 128 -6.65 -7.05 -15.68
N ASP A 129 -6.05 -7.89 -16.51
CA ASP A 129 -6.60 -8.26 -17.81
C ASP A 129 -7.21 -9.67 -17.83
N ASN A 130 -7.26 -10.32 -16.66
CA ASN A 130 -7.85 -11.64 -16.43
C ASN A 130 -7.23 -12.73 -17.32
N ASP A 131 -5.95 -12.61 -17.66
CA ASP A 131 -5.23 -13.63 -18.45
C ASP A 131 -4.65 -14.77 -17.59
N GLY A 132 -4.73 -14.63 -16.27
CA GLY A 132 -4.28 -15.59 -15.28
C GLY A 132 -2.85 -15.39 -14.84
N PHE A 133 -2.15 -14.35 -15.28
CA PHE A 133 -0.83 -13.94 -14.84
C PHE A 133 -0.91 -12.59 -14.13
N GLN A 134 -0.28 -12.47 -12.96
CA GLN A 134 -0.34 -11.23 -12.19
C GLN A 134 0.60 -10.18 -12.82
N ASP A 135 0.05 -8.99 -13.05
CA ASP A 135 0.75 -7.79 -13.45
C ASP A 135 1.24 -7.01 -12.24
N LEU A 136 2.03 -5.96 -12.45
CA LEU A 136 2.66 -5.23 -11.34
C LEU A 136 2.63 -3.71 -11.57
N ILE A 137 2.04 -2.97 -10.63
CA ILE A 137 2.22 -1.52 -10.53
C ILE A 137 3.35 -1.21 -9.57
N VAL A 138 4.21 -0.25 -9.94
CA VAL A 138 5.23 0.35 -9.08
C VAL A 138 4.89 1.82 -8.94
N THR A 139 4.79 2.31 -7.70
CA THR A 139 4.44 3.70 -7.39
C THR A 139 5.62 4.43 -6.77
N GLY A 140 5.64 5.76 -6.85
CA GLY A 140 6.65 6.56 -6.18
C GLY A 140 6.53 8.04 -6.47
N TYR A 141 7.59 8.78 -6.12
CA TYR A 141 7.68 10.21 -6.39
C TYR A 141 8.10 10.48 -7.82
N GLY A 142 7.25 11.20 -8.55
CA GLY A 142 7.48 11.62 -9.93
C GLY A 142 6.89 10.65 -10.97
N GLY A 143 6.15 9.61 -10.54
CA GLY A 143 5.42 8.75 -11.45
C GLY A 143 5.05 7.39 -10.88
N SER A 144 4.50 6.56 -11.76
CA SER A 144 4.28 5.14 -11.57
C SER A 144 4.66 4.40 -12.85
N ILE A 145 5.03 3.13 -12.73
CA ILE A 145 5.27 2.23 -13.86
C ILE A 145 4.33 1.04 -13.71
N PHE A 146 3.62 0.71 -14.77
CA PHE A 146 2.78 -0.48 -14.86
C PHE A 146 3.42 -1.51 -15.79
N TRP A 147 3.69 -2.68 -15.23
CA TRP A 147 4.29 -3.82 -15.91
C TRP A 147 3.21 -4.86 -16.19
N ARG A 148 2.91 -5.08 -17.46
CA ARG A 148 2.05 -6.17 -17.90
C ARG A 148 2.85 -7.45 -17.99
N ASN A 149 2.39 -8.53 -17.37
CA ASN A 149 2.99 -9.85 -17.51
C ASN A 149 2.56 -10.47 -18.84
N MET A 150 3.52 -10.99 -19.61
CA MET A 150 3.25 -11.54 -20.94
C MET A 150 2.99 -13.06 -20.91
N GLY A 151 3.04 -13.68 -19.74
CA GLY A 151 2.81 -15.11 -19.54
C GLY A 151 3.96 -16.02 -20.03
N ASP A 152 5.06 -15.44 -20.51
CA ASP A 152 6.28 -16.15 -20.93
C ASP A 152 7.48 -15.89 -20.01
N GLY A 153 7.22 -15.31 -18.84
CA GLY A 153 8.22 -14.90 -17.85
C GLY A 153 8.83 -13.53 -18.12
N THR A 154 8.30 -12.77 -19.09
CA THR A 154 8.67 -11.38 -19.36
C THR A 154 7.54 -10.41 -19.04
N PHE A 155 7.91 -9.14 -18.83
CA PHE A 155 6.99 -8.03 -18.62
C PHE A 155 7.17 -6.96 -19.68
N GLU A 156 6.07 -6.30 -20.05
CA GLU A 156 6.02 -5.12 -20.90
C GLU A 156 5.62 -3.89 -20.08
N GLU A 157 6.32 -2.78 -20.25
CA GLU A 157 5.93 -1.50 -19.64
C GLU A 157 4.77 -0.91 -20.43
N THR A 158 3.62 -0.69 -19.79
CA THR A 158 2.38 -0.31 -20.49
C THR A 158 1.67 0.89 -19.84
N SER A 159 2.34 1.67 -19.00
CA SER A 159 1.69 2.73 -18.21
C SER A 159 0.96 3.75 -19.09
N VAL A 160 1.60 4.18 -20.18
CA VAL A 160 1.00 5.17 -21.10
C VAL A 160 -0.17 4.57 -21.88
N GLU A 161 0.02 3.36 -22.40
CA GLU A 161 -0.98 2.63 -23.18
C GLU A 161 -2.22 2.29 -22.34
N ALA A 162 -2.01 1.88 -21.09
CA ALA A 162 -3.07 1.59 -20.12
C ALA A 162 -3.76 2.84 -19.57
N GLY A 163 -3.28 4.06 -19.89
CA GLY A 163 -3.87 5.30 -19.40
C GLY A 163 -3.49 5.66 -17.96
N LEU A 164 -2.49 4.98 -17.39
CA LEU A 164 -1.95 5.23 -16.06
C LEU A 164 -0.74 6.16 -16.18
N ARG A 165 -1.00 7.46 -16.35
CA ARG A 165 0.09 8.46 -16.38
C ARG A 165 -0.23 9.60 -15.45
N ASP A 166 0.46 9.61 -14.31
CA ASP A 166 0.40 10.71 -13.37
C ASP A 166 1.76 11.14 -12.86
N CYS A 167 1.85 12.44 -12.54
CA CYS A 167 3.06 13.11 -12.06
C CYS A 167 2.88 13.52 -10.60
N PHE A 168 2.67 12.53 -9.73
CA PHE A 168 2.47 12.76 -8.30
C PHE A 168 3.32 11.82 -7.45
N TRP A 169 3.05 11.79 -6.15
CA TRP A 169 3.72 10.91 -5.20
C TRP A 169 2.77 9.80 -4.75
N GLY A 170 2.70 8.73 -5.55
CA GLY A 170 2.04 7.50 -5.16
C GLY A 170 2.88 6.74 -4.15
N SER A 171 2.31 6.38 -3.01
CA SER A 171 2.99 5.68 -1.92
C SER A 171 2.62 4.20 -1.86
N SER A 172 1.37 3.87 -2.20
CA SER A 172 0.81 2.52 -2.13
C SER A 172 -0.30 2.35 -3.16
N ALA A 173 -0.64 1.10 -3.47
CA ALA A 173 -1.69 0.76 -4.43
C ALA A 173 -2.39 -0.54 -4.04
N GLY A 174 -3.69 -0.63 -4.35
CA GLY A 174 -4.53 -1.80 -4.13
C GLY A 174 -5.36 -2.13 -5.37
N TRP A 175 -5.59 -3.42 -5.58
CA TRP A 175 -6.42 -3.95 -6.66
C TRP A 175 -7.73 -4.50 -6.10
N GLY A 176 -8.85 -4.24 -6.77
CA GLY A 176 -10.16 -4.77 -6.39
C GLY A 176 -11.24 -4.41 -7.41
N ASP A 177 -12.26 -5.25 -7.55
CA ASP A 177 -13.44 -4.95 -8.38
C ASP A 177 -14.37 -4.02 -7.58
N LEU A 178 -14.14 -2.71 -7.67
CA LEU A 178 -14.86 -1.72 -6.87
C LEU A 178 -16.25 -1.45 -7.44
N ASN A 179 -16.44 -1.62 -8.74
CA ASN A 179 -17.70 -1.30 -9.41
C ASN A 179 -18.58 -2.53 -9.74
N GLY A 180 -18.09 -3.74 -9.42
CA GLY A 180 -18.82 -5.00 -9.54
C GLY A 180 -18.93 -5.53 -10.97
N ASP A 181 -18.05 -5.12 -11.89
CA ASP A 181 -18.08 -5.52 -13.30
C ASP A 181 -17.23 -6.76 -13.62
N GLY A 182 -16.51 -7.28 -12.63
CA GLY A 182 -15.64 -8.46 -12.74
C GLY A 182 -14.24 -8.15 -13.27
N LEU A 183 -13.85 -6.88 -13.37
CA LEU A 183 -12.51 -6.45 -13.73
C LEU A 183 -11.83 -5.83 -12.49
N LEU A 184 -10.53 -6.06 -12.33
CA LEU A 184 -9.80 -5.40 -11.25
C LEU A 184 -9.61 -3.91 -11.58
N ASP A 185 -10.10 -3.06 -10.69
CA ASP A 185 -9.84 -1.63 -10.63
C ASP A 185 -8.61 -1.35 -9.77
N LEU A 186 -8.03 -0.16 -9.92
CA LEU A 186 -6.84 0.27 -9.21
C LEU A 186 -7.14 1.46 -8.29
N TYR A 187 -6.85 1.32 -7.00
CA TYR A 187 -6.75 2.44 -6.06
C TYR A 187 -5.29 2.78 -5.84
N LEU A 188 -4.94 4.06 -5.92
CA LEU A 188 -3.59 4.56 -5.73
C LEU A 188 -3.59 5.60 -4.61
N ALA A 189 -2.98 5.23 -3.49
CA ALA A 189 -2.81 6.11 -2.34
C ALA A 189 -1.68 7.11 -2.60
N GLN A 190 -1.92 8.38 -2.32
CA GLN A 190 -1.00 9.48 -2.56
C GLN A 190 -0.58 10.16 -1.26
N TYR A 191 0.68 10.57 -1.17
CA TYR A 191 1.24 11.02 0.11
C TYR A 191 1.14 12.54 0.32
N ALA A 192 2.02 13.34 -0.27
CA ALA A 192 2.08 14.76 0.06
C ALA A 192 2.48 15.64 -1.12
N ASP A 193 2.02 16.89 -1.09
CA ASP A 193 2.51 17.97 -1.96
C ASP A 193 3.92 18.37 -1.50
N TRP A 194 4.90 17.76 -2.14
CA TRP A 194 6.30 18.05 -1.93
C TRP A 194 7.02 18.27 -3.27
N SER A 195 7.91 19.25 -3.27
CA SER A 195 8.87 19.54 -4.33
C SER A 195 10.04 20.33 -3.73
N PHE A 196 11.10 20.54 -4.51
CA PHE A 196 12.18 21.44 -4.11
C PHE A 196 11.74 22.90 -3.95
N GLU A 197 10.62 23.32 -4.56
CA GLU A 197 10.12 24.69 -4.47
C GLU A 197 9.44 24.98 -3.12
N ASN A 198 8.84 23.96 -2.50
CA ASN A 198 8.13 24.05 -1.22
C ASN A 198 8.77 23.17 -0.13
N HIS A 199 10.05 22.81 -0.27
CA HIS A 199 10.84 22.08 0.72
C HIS A 199 11.22 22.99 1.91
N PRO A 200 10.64 22.80 3.11
CA PRO A 200 10.93 23.63 4.27
C PRO A 200 12.22 23.18 4.98
N GLU A 201 12.89 24.12 5.64
CA GLU A 201 14.00 23.80 6.55
C GLU A 201 13.45 23.52 7.97
N CYS A 202 13.74 22.34 8.51
CA CYS A 202 13.37 21.97 9.87
C CYS A 202 14.59 21.64 10.73
N GLN A 203 14.40 21.66 12.04
CA GLN A 203 15.45 21.41 13.01
C GLN A 203 14.92 20.53 14.14
N LEU A 204 15.67 19.49 14.49
CA LEU A 204 15.39 18.63 15.64
C LEU A 204 15.58 19.40 16.96
N THR A 205 16.66 20.18 17.02
CA THR A 205 16.99 21.11 18.09
C THR A 205 17.62 22.37 17.50
N PRO A 206 17.68 23.50 18.22
CA PRO A 206 18.25 24.73 17.66
C PRO A 206 19.65 24.52 17.08
N GLY A 207 19.77 24.70 15.76
CA GLY A 207 21.02 24.54 15.00
C GLY A 207 21.34 23.12 14.53
N VAL A 208 20.45 22.14 14.73
CA VAL A 208 20.59 20.77 14.20
C VAL A 208 19.51 20.55 13.14
N PRO A 209 19.85 20.64 11.83
CA PRO A 209 18.92 20.38 10.74
C PRO A 209 18.34 18.97 10.82
N ASP A 210 17.08 18.82 10.44
CA ASP A 210 16.38 17.54 10.38
C ASP A 210 15.29 17.57 9.31
N VAL A 211 14.76 16.41 8.96
CA VAL A 211 13.62 16.29 8.06
C VAL A 211 12.38 16.92 8.69
N CYS A 212 11.61 17.65 7.89
CA CYS A 212 10.35 18.23 8.37
C CYS A 212 9.30 17.15 8.67
N SER A 213 8.54 17.38 9.74
CA SER A 213 7.37 16.54 10.09
C SER A 213 6.35 16.52 8.94
N PRO A 214 5.63 15.40 8.75
CA PRO A 214 4.49 15.30 7.82
C PRO A 214 3.44 16.41 8.02
N HIS A 215 3.31 16.99 9.22
CA HIS A 215 2.42 18.13 9.48
C HIS A 215 2.81 19.41 8.72
N SER A 216 4.06 19.53 8.27
CA SER A 216 4.53 20.67 7.48
C SER A 216 4.09 20.62 6.01
N PHE A 217 3.55 19.50 5.56
CA PHE A 217 3.16 19.27 4.18
C PHE A 217 1.65 19.13 4.05
N LYS A 218 1.13 19.54 2.90
CA LYS A 218 -0.27 19.31 2.56
C LYS A 218 -0.43 17.90 2.01
N GLY A 219 -1.53 17.28 2.40
CA GLY A 219 -1.98 16.06 1.77
C GLY A 219 -2.38 16.29 0.32
N VAL A 220 -2.42 15.21 -0.44
CA VAL A 220 -2.94 15.18 -1.81
C VAL A 220 -4.07 14.17 -1.89
N ARG A 221 -4.87 14.27 -2.95
CA ARG A 221 -6.00 13.38 -3.16
C ARG A 221 -5.51 12.02 -3.64
N ASP A 222 -6.09 10.94 -3.17
CA ASP A 222 -5.88 9.60 -3.75
C ASP A 222 -6.51 9.47 -5.15
N LEU A 223 -6.18 8.41 -5.88
CA LEU A 223 -6.75 8.16 -7.21
C LEU A 223 -7.44 6.82 -7.27
N VAL A 224 -8.53 6.75 -8.02
CA VAL A 224 -9.19 5.50 -8.41
C VAL A 224 -9.28 5.45 -9.92
N PHE A 225 -8.89 4.31 -10.48
CA PHE A 225 -8.90 4.04 -11.89
C PHE A 225 -9.80 2.84 -12.18
N TYR A 226 -10.87 3.05 -12.93
CA TYR A 226 -11.73 1.95 -13.35
C TYR A 226 -11.25 1.34 -14.65
N ASN A 227 -11.23 0.00 -14.68
CA ASN A 227 -10.81 -0.79 -15.80
C ASN A 227 -11.87 -0.78 -16.90
N ARG A 228 -11.47 -0.61 -18.16
CA ARG A 228 -12.40 -0.61 -19.31
C ARG A 228 -12.57 -1.99 -19.95
N GLY A 229 -11.78 -2.97 -19.54
CA GLY A 229 -11.77 -4.33 -20.10
C GLY A 229 -11.11 -4.44 -21.47
N ASP A 230 -10.47 -3.38 -21.96
CA ASP A 230 -9.72 -3.34 -23.22
C ASP A 230 -8.21 -3.15 -23.01
N GLY A 231 -7.73 -3.38 -21.78
CA GLY A 231 -6.35 -3.15 -21.37
C GLY A 231 -6.07 -1.72 -20.92
N THR A 232 -7.10 -0.87 -20.82
CA THR A 232 -6.94 0.53 -20.41
C THR A 232 -7.82 0.90 -19.21
N PHE A 233 -7.42 1.95 -18.52
CA PHE A 233 -8.11 2.54 -17.38
C PHE A 233 -8.59 3.96 -17.69
N TYR A 234 -9.43 4.50 -16.80
CA TYR A 234 -9.66 5.93 -16.73
C TYR A 234 -9.72 6.40 -15.29
N ASP A 235 -9.25 7.63 -15.05
CA ASP A 235 -9.38 8.30 -13.76
C ASP A 235 -10.86 8.50 -13.43
N ALA A 236 -11.31 7.73 -12.44
CA ALA A 236 -12.66 7.72 -11.91
C ALA A 236 -12.70 8.36 -10.52
N SER A 237 -11.67 9.08 -10.07
CA SER A 237 -11.57 9.59 -8.69
C SER A 237 -12.75 10.49 -8.29
N ASP A 238 -13.20 11.35 -9.21
CA ASP A 238 -14.39 12.21 -9.03
C ASP A 238 -15.70 11.41 -9.04
N GLU A 239 -15.76 10.39 -9.89
CA GLU A 239 -16.89 9.49 -10.00
C GLU A 239 -17.03 8.62 -8.75
N ALA A 240 -15.93 8.07 -8.24
CA ALA A 240 -15.86 7.28 -7.02
C ALA A 240 -16.25 8.12 -5.79
N GLY A 241 -15.85 9.40 -5.72
CA GLY A 241 -16.22 10.29 -4.61
C GLY A 241 -15.14 10.46 -3.55
N LEU A 242 -13.87 10.24 -3.90
CA LEU A 242 -12.74 10.39 -2.97
C LEU A 242 -12.61 11.80 -2.40
N VAL A 243 -12.22 11.88 -1.13
CA VAL A 243 -11.92 13.17 -0.48
C VAL A 243 -10.52 13.70 -0.87
N PRO A 244 -10.31 15.03 -0.88
CA PRO A 244 -9.14 15.64 -1.56
C PRO A 244 -7.84 15.73 -0.75
N GLU A 245 -7.84 15.54 0.57
CA GLU A 245 -6.68 15.86 1.43
C GLU A 245 -6.26 14.68 2.32
N GLY A 246 -5.69 13.64 1.71
CA GLY A 246 -5.08 12.49 2.38
C GLY A 246 -3.56 12.58 2.47
N LYS A 247 -2.96 11.71 3.27
CA LYS A 247 -1.51 11.43 3.28
C LYS A 247 -1.29 9.93 3.27
N GLY A 248 -1.85 9.29 2.26
CA GLY A 248 -1.94 7.85 2.16
C GLY A 248 -0.56 7.21 2.17
N LEU A 249 -0.42 6.14 2.94
CA LEU A 249 0.79 5.29 3.00
C LEU A 249 0.46 3.79 2.91
N GLY A 250 -0.77 3.40 3.21
CA GLY A 250 -1.27 2.04 3.04
C GLY A 250 -2.71 2.07 2.60
N VAL A 251 -3.10 1.11 1.76
CA VAL A 251 -4.48 0.89 1.34
C VAL A 251 -4.78 -0.59 1.39
N ILE A 252 -5.97 -0.93 1.85
CA ILE A 252 -6.50 -2.29 1.78
C ILE A 252 -7.97 -2.23 1.37
N MET A 253 -8.42 -3.27 0.68
CA MET A 253 -9.81 -3.43 0.27
C MET A 253 -10.34 -4.75 0.82
N ALA A 254 -11.54 -4.70 1.39
CA ALA A 254 -12.28 -5.85 1.88
C ALA A 254 -13.75 -5.47 2.03
N ASP A 255 -14.62 -6.46 2.15
CA ASP A 255 -16.01 -6.26 2.59
C ASP A 255 -16.01 -5.97 4.09
N LEU A 256 -15.93 -4.69 4.48
CA LEU A 256 -15.71 -4.25 5.87
C LEU A 256 -17.02 -4.11 6.64
N ASP A 257 -18.15 -3.91 5.95
CA ASP A 257 -19.48 -3.83 6.55
C ASP A 257 -20.38 -5.06 6.28
N ASN A 258 -19.86 -6.07 5.57
CA ASN A 258 -20.48 -7.36 5.28
C ASN A 258 -21.74 -7.23 4.40
N ASP A 259 -21.69 -6.34 3.41
CA ASP A 259 -22.76 -6.13 2.43
C ASP A 259 -22.47 -6.77 1.05
N ASN A 260 -21.33 -7.46 0.94
CA ASN A 260 -20.86 -8.22 -0.23
C ASN A 260 -20.39 -7.32 -1.39
N ASP A 261 -19.90 -6.13 -1.09
CA ASP A 261 -19.02 -5.36 -1.98
C ASP A 261 -17.63 -5.13 -1.36
N LEU A 262 -16.75 -4.41 -2.07
CA LEU A 262 -15.44 -4.05 -1.54
C LEU A 262 -15.44 -2.61 -1.05
N ASP A 263 -15.13 -2.45 0.23
CA ASP A 263 -14.82 -1.18 0.87
C ASP A 263 -13.33 -0.87 0.78
N VAL A 264 -12.95 0.38 1.12
CA VAL A 264 -11.55 0.82 1.10
C VAL A 264 -11.16 1.44 2.43
N TYR A 265 -10.09 0.93 3.03
CA TYR A 265 -9.45 1.58 4.18
C TYR A 265 -8.07 2.11 3.81
N VAL A 266 -7.81 3.37 4.15
CA VAL A 266 -6.57 4.10 3.83
C VAL A 266 -5.90 4.60 5.10
N CYS A 267 -4.67 4.16 5.29
CA CYS A 267 -3.77 4.63 6.33
C CYS A 267 -3.14 5.96 5.91
N ASN A 268 -3.48 7.02 6.63
CA ASN A 268 -2.93 8.35 6.42
C ASN A 268 -1.91 8.71 7.49
N ASP A 269 -0.90 9.49 7.09
CA ASP A 269 0.13 9.98 8.00
C ASP A 269 -0.24 11.34 8.59
N ALA A 270 -0.43 11.38 9.91
CA ALA A 270 -0.59 12.62 10.67
C ALA A 270 -1.84 13.45 10.29
N VAL A 271 -2.77 12.84 9.56
CA VAL A 271 -4.15 13.27 9.27
C VAL A 271 -5.07 12.05 9.41
N GLU A 272 -6.38 12.27 9.38
CA GLU A 272 -7.39 11.23 9.61
C GLU A 272 -7.23 10.07 8.60
N ASN A 273 -7.26 8.82 9.07
CA ASN A 273 -7.41 7.66 8.17
C ASN A 273 -8.78 7.73 7.48
N PHE A 274 -8.87 7.19 6.28
CA PHE A 274 -10.15 7.12 5.57
C PHE A 274 -10.69 5.70 5.62
N LEU A 275 -11.98 5.60 5.93
CA LEU A 275 -12.78 4.40 5.68
C LEU A 275 -13.84 4.80 4.68
N TYR A 276 -13.79 4.22 3.49
CA TYR A 276 -14.80 4.39 2.47
C TYR A 276 -15.70 3.18 2.43
N LEU A 277 -16.99 3.38 2.65
CA LEU A 277 -17.98 2.35 2.32
C LEU A 277 -18.42 2.48 0.87
N ASN A 278 -18.51 1.37 0.17
CA ASN A 278 -18.94 1.31 -1.22
C ASN A 278 -20.45 1.09 -1.32
N ASP A 279 -21.03 1.35 -2.50
CA ASP A 279 -22.46 1.13 -2.78
C ASP A 279 -22.70 -0.04 -3.77
N GLY A 280 -21.66 -0.84 -3.99
CA GLY A 280 -21.58 -1.94 -4.94
C GLY A 280 -21.45 -1.50 -6.39
N ARG A 281 -21.28 -0.20 -6.66
CA ARG A 281 -21.14 0.37 -8.00
C ARG A 281 -19.94 1.30 -8.12
N GLY A 282 -19.05 1.25 -7.13
CA GLY A 282 -17.84 2.05 -7.05
C GLY A 282 -18.06 3.42 -6.40
N LYS A 283 -19.25 3.74 -5.89
CA LYS A 283 -19.44 5.00 -5.17
C LYS A 283 -18.98 4.85 -3.73
N LEU A 284 -17.89 5.52 -3.40
CA LEU A 284 -17.23 5.51 -2.11
C LEU A 284 -17.70 6.69 -1.24
N GLU A 285 -18.21 6.39 -0.05
CA GLU A 285 -18.56 7.37 0.99
C GLU A 285 -17.58 7.30 2.15
N GLU A 286 -16.88 8.40 2.43
CA GLU A 286 -15.97 8.49 3.58
C GLU A 286 -16.77 8.56 4.90
N VAL A 287 -16.50 7.61 5.79
CA VAL A 287 -17.22 7.41 7.05
C VAL A 287 -16.29 7.06 8.23
N GLY A 288 -14.99 7.35 8.12
CA GLY A 288 -13.97 6.96 9.10
C GLY A 288 -14.19 7.55 10.47
N ILE A 289 -14.61 8.82 10.57
CA ILE A 289 -14.87 9.46 11.87
C ILE A 289 -16.07 8.82 12.59
N ILE A 290 -17.17 8.58 11.87
CA ILE A 290 -18.40 8.05 12.48
C ILE A 290 -18.27 6.58 12.88
N ASN A 291 -17.37 5.83 12.22
CA ASN A 291 -17.04 4.44 12.55
C ASN A 291 -15.83 4.30 13.50
N GLY A 292 -15.20 5.41 13.90
CA GLY A 292 -14.06 5.38 14.83
C GLY A 292 -12.78 4.81 14.23
N ALA A 293 -12.66 4.78 12.90
CA ALA A 293 -11.50 4.27 12.17
C ALA A 293 -10.49 5.37 11.80
N ALA A 294 -10.90 6.65 11.87
CA ALA A 294 -10.10 7.79 11.42
C ALA A 294 -8.99 8.25 12.38
N VAL A 295 -9.16 8.07 13.69
CA VAL A 295 -8.35 8.70 14.76
C VAL A 295 -8.19 7.80 15.97
N ASP A 296 -7.26 8.13 16.86
CA ASP A 296 -7.08 7.40 18.12
C ASP A 296 -8.17 7.67 19.18
N ASP A 297 -8.02 7.06 20.35
CA ASP A 297 -8.93 7.19 21.50
C ASP A 297 -9.03 8.62 22.07
N ARG A 298 -8.22 9.56 21.57
CA ARG A 298 -8.20 10.98 21.94
C ARG A 298 -8.62 11.89 20.79
N ALA A 299 -9.18 11.34 19.72
CA ALA A 299 -9.52 12.05 18.50
C ALA A 299 -8.31 12.78 17.89
N THR A 300 -7.12 12.19 18.03
CA THR A 300 -5.89 12.68 17.42
C THR A 300 -5.53 11.79 16.23
N PRO A 301 -5.31 12.38 15.04
CA PRO A 301 -4.74 11.62 13.94
C PRO A 301 -3.29 11.22 14.25
N ASN A 302 -2.97 9.95 14.01
CA ASN A 302 -1.64 9.39 14.22
C ASN A 302 -0.92 9.20 12.89
N GLY A 303 0.35 8.78 12.94
CA GLY A 303 1.02 8.27 11.74
C GLY A 303 0.61 6.82 11.50
N SER A 304 -0.22 6.56 10.49
CA SER A 304 -0.56 5.22 10.05
C SER A 304 0.18 4.91 8.75
N MET A 305 0.95 3.81 8.73
CA MET A 305 1.91 3.52 7.64
C MET A 305 1.67 2.18 6.93
N GLY A 306 0.83 1.33 7.48
CA GLY A 306 0.49 0.01 6.96
C GLY A 306 -0.79 -0.47 7.60
N VAL A 307 -1.42 -1.47 7.01
CA VAL A 307 -2.62 -2.11 7.52
C VAL A 307 -2.63 -3.57 7.08
N ASP A 308 -3.15 -4.44 7.93
CA ASP A 308 -3.51 -5.80 7.59
C ASP A 308 -4.97 -6.07 8.00
N ILE A 309 -5.59 -7.08 7.38
CA ILE A 309 -6.93 -7.53 7.73
C ILE A 309 -6.90 -9.01 8.07
N LEU A 310 -7.45 -9.33 9.23
CA LEU A 310 -7.74 -10.71 9.62
C LEU A 310 -8.92 -10.75 10.58
N ASP A 311 -9.61 -11.90 10.66
CA ASP A 311 -10.56 -12.17 11.75
C ASP A 311 -9.75 -12.63 12.98
N TYR A 312 -9.21 -11.68 13.73
CA TYR A 312 -8.35 -11.95 14.87
C TYR A 312 -9.11 -12.63 16.00
N ASN A 313 -10.37 -12.22 16.19
CA ASN A 313 -11.18 -12.63 17.32
C ASN A 313 -12.10 -13.85 17.01
N LEU A 314 -12.12 -14.29 15.76
CA LEU A 314 -12.88 -15.43 15.22
C LEU A 314 -14.41 -15.24 15.29
N ASP A 315 -14.89 -14.01 15.11
CA ASP A 315 -16.33 -13.70 15.05
C ASP A 315 -16.90 -13.68 13.62
N GLY A 316 -16.05 -13.90 12.62
CA GLY A 316 -16.41 -13.92 11.20
C GLY A 316 -16.44 -12.55 10.55
N LEU A 317 -15.96 -11.49 11.23
CA LEU A 317 -15.83 -10.15 10.70
C LEU A 317 -14.33 -9.80 10.50
N PRO A 318 -14.01 -8.95 9.50
CA PRO A 318 -12.65 -8.47 9.34
C PRO A 318 -12.28 -7.48 10.47
N ASP A 319 -11.13 -7.71 11.10
CA ASP A 319 -10.49 -6.73 11.98
C ASP A 319 -9.36 -6.02 11.22
N LEU A 320 -9.30 -4.69 11.33
CA LEU A 320 -8.18 -3.87 10.83
C LEU A 320 -7.06 -3.82 11.88
N TRP A 321 -5.80 -4.01 11.44
CA TRP A 321 -4.62 -3.96 12.31
C TRP A 321 -3.49 -3.09 11.76
#